data_AF-A0A0L9UQK2-F1
#
_entry.id   AF-A0A0L9UQK2-F1
#
_cell.length_a   1.000
_cell.length_b   1.000
_cell.length_c   1.000
_cell.angle_alpha   90.00
_cell.angle_beta   90.00
_cell.angle_gamma   90.00
#
_symmetry.space_group_name_H-M   'P 1'
#
loop_
_entity.id
_entity.type
_entity.pdbx_description
1 polymer ?
#
loop_
_entity_poly.entity_id
_entity_poly.type
_entity_poly.pdbx_seq_one_letter_code
_entity_poly.pdbx_strand_id
1 'polypeptide(L)'
;MEDDGGESSSFVVGIIENRAKEVGLAAFDLRSASLHLSQYIETSSSYQNTKTLLHFYDPIVIILPPNKLASNCSSAVTELVDRFYGSVRKVVLARGCFDDTKGAILIKNLAAKEPSALGLDTYYKQYYLCLAAAAATLKWILAKIQVLALNRSPRKLQALERHMNWNEAKAGI
;
A
#
# COMPACT_ATOMS: atom_id res chain seq x y z
N MET A 1 -5.20 37.75 8.18
CA MET A 1 -5.54 36.33 8.00
C MET A 1 -4.22 35.65 7.75
N GLU A 2 -3.69 35.01 8.78
CA GLU A 2 -2.44 34.27 8.71
C GLU A 2 -2.68 33.09 7.76
N ASP A 3 -1.80 32.99 6.75
CA ASP A 3 -1.66 31.87 5.86
C ASP A 3 -1.25 30.67 6.73
N ASP A 4 -2.23 29.86 7.12
CA ASP A 4 -2.00 28.58 7.77
C ASP A 4 -1.27 27.72 6.74
N GLY A 5 0.06 27.77 6.78
CA GLY A 5 0.98 26.90 6.05
C GLY A 5 0.86 25.46 6.55
N GLY A 6 -0.37 24.93 6.59
CA GLY A 6 -0.66 23.55 6.92
C GLY A 6 0.12 22.68 5.96
N GLU A 7 1.06 21.91 6.49
CA GLU A 7 1.83 20.97 5.69
C GLU A 7 0.85 20.04 4.96
N SER A 8 0.84 20.09 3.62
CA SER A 8 0.05 19.16 2.83
C SER A 8 0.40 17.73 3.25
N SER A 9 -0.61 16.87 3.43
CA SER A 9 -0.39 15.48 3.81
C SER A 9 0.57 14.75 2.85
N SER A 10 1.34 13.81 3.38
CA SER A 10 2.32 13.00 2.66
C SER A 10 1.97 11.50 2.64
N PHE A 11 0.77 11.12 3.11
CA PHE A 11 0.40 9.73 3.27
C PHE A 11 -0.09 9.06 1.98
N VAL A 12 0.46 7.89 1.70
CA VAL A 12 -0.04 6.94 0.70
C VAL A 12 -0.62 5.74 1.45
N VAL A 13 -1.90 5.43 1.21
CA VAL A 13 -2.58 4.34 1.90
C VAL A 13 -2.96 3.24 0.93
N GLY A 14 -2.49 2.02 1.16
CA GLY A 14 -3.04 0.82 0.55
C GLY A 14 -4.07 0.17 1.46
N ILE A 15 -5.16 -0.32 0.88
CA ILE A 15 -6.24 -0.94 1.63
C ILE A 15 -6.84 -2.12 0.87
N ILE A 16 -7.10 -3.21 1.60
CA ILE A 16 -7.73 -4.43 1.08
C ILE A 16 -8.73 -4.99 2.09
N GLU A 17 -9.83 -5.51 1.57
CA GLU A 17 -10.90 -6.13 2.34
C GLU A 17 -11.10 -7.59 1.92
N ASN A 18 -11.42 -8.45 2.90
CA ASN A 18 -11.89 -9.80 2.68
C ASN A 18 -13.42 -9.94 2.86
N ARG A 19 -13.95 -11.15 2.63
CA ARG A 19 -15.40 -11.42 2.74
C ARG A 19 -15.95 -11.35 4.16
N ALA A 20 -15.10 -11.43 5.18
CA ALA A 20 -15.46 -11.35 6.59
C ALA A 20 -15.45 -9.89 7.11
N LYS A 21 -15.39 -8.90 6.20
CA LYS A 21 -15.23 -7.48 6.53
C LYS A 21 -13.96 -7.17 7.33
N GLU A 22 -12.98 -8.05 7.25
CA GLU A 22 -11.65 -7.78 7.77
C GLU A 22 -10.92 -6.90 6.75
N VAL A 23 -10.33 -5.82 7.26
CA VAL A 23 -9.64 -4.80 6.48
C VAL A 23 -8.17 -4.80 6.88
N GLY A 24 -7.31 -4.88 5.88
CA GLY A 24 -5.88 -4.59 6.01
C GLY A 24 -5.59 -3.22 5.44
N LEU A 25 -4.90 -2.39 6.21
CA LEU A 25 -4.48 -1.04 5.85
C LEU A 25 -2.98 -0.89 6.07
N ALA A 26 -2.31 -0.27 5.10
CA ALA A 26 -0.91 0.12 5.17
C ALA A 26 -0.80 1.60 4.82
N ALA A 27 -0.44 2.44 5.79
CA ALA A 27 -0.24 3.87 5.61
C ALA A 27 1.25 4.17 5.61
N PHE A 28 1.76 4.67 4.48
CA PHE A 28 3.17 5.05 4.34
C PHE A 28 3.28 6.57 4.28
N ASP A 29 4.05 7.15 5.20
CA ASP A 29 4.38 8.57 5.17
C ASP A 29 5.62 8.80 4.31
N LEU A 30 5.45 9.48 3.18
CA LEU A 30 6.56 9.81 2.27
C LEU A 30 7.60 10.74 2.90
N ARG A 31 7.24 11.51 3.92
CA ARG A 31 8.13 12.49 4.58
C ARG A 31 9.05 11.81 5.58
N SER A 32 8.49 11.04 6.52
CA SER A 32 9.28 10.33 7.54
C SER A 32 9.80 8.95 7.10
N ALA A 33 9.36 8.44 5.95
CA ALA A 33 9.61 7.07 5.51
C ALA A 33 9.14 6.02 6.54
N SER A 34 8.04 6.31 7.25
CA SER A 34 7.42 5.41 8.21
C SER A 34 6.25 4.64 7.59
N LEU A 35 6.10 3.38 8.00
CA LEU A 35 5.02 2.50 7.57
C LEU A 35 4.20 2.07 8.78
N HIS A 36 2.92 2.45 8.79
CA HIS A 36 1.96 2.02 9.80
C HIS A 36 1.07 0.91 9.22
N LEU A 37 0.95 -0.19 9.96
CA LEU A 37 0.13 -1.34 9.59
C LEU A 37 -1.06 -1.44 10.54
N SER A 38 -2.23 -1.71 9.98
CA SER A 38 -3.45 -1.92 10.78
C SER A 38 -4.29 -3.02 10.14
N GLN A 39 -4.76 -3.96 10.95
CA GLN A 39 -5.71 -4.98 10.55
C GLN A 39 -6.81 -5.09 11.59
N TYR A 40 -8.06 -5.03 11.14
CA TYR A 40 -9.24 -5.04 12.01
C TYR A 40 -10.46 -5.56 11.27
N ILE A 41 -11.45 -6.02 12.04
CA ILE A 41 -12.76 -6.42 11.50
C ILE A 41 -13.71 -5.23 11.61
N GLU A 42 -14.39 -4.90 10.52
CA GLU A 42 -15.47 -3.92 10.53
C GLU A 42 -16.73 -4.52 11.11
N THR A 43 -17.14 -4.00 12.27
CA THR A 43 -18.35 -4.42 12.98
C THR A 43 -19.60 -3.68 12.48
N SER A 44 -19.43 -2.55 11.79
CA SER A 44 -20.51 -1.70 11.26
C SER A 44 -20.60 -1.77 9.75
N SER A 45 -21.81 -1.72 9.20
CA SER A 45 -22.05 -1.57 7.75
C SER A 45 -21.58 -0.22 7.19
N SER A 46 -21.30 0.75 8.05
CA SER A 46 -20.84 2.08 7.65
C SER A 46 -19.33 2.26 7.63
N TYR A 47 -18.57 1.20 7.96
CA TYR A 47 -17.10 1.13 7.90
C TYR A 47 -16.39 2.27 8.65
N GLN A 48 -16.82 2.53 9.90
CA GLN A 48 -16.35 3.69 10.68
C GLN A 48 -14.89 3.57 11.09
N ASN A 49 -14.37 2.36 11.30
CA ASN A 49 -12.95 2.18 11.65
C ASN A 49 -12.08 2.60 10.46
N THR A 50 -12.46 2.17 9.25
CA THR A 50 -11.82 2.55 7.99
C THR A 50 -11.90 4.05 7.76
N LYS A 51 -13.07 4.68 7.95
CA LYS A 51 -13.22 6.15 7.83
C LYS A 51 -12.34 6.89 8.81
N THR A 52 -12.34 6.47 10.07
CA THR A 52 -11.54 7.11 11.13
C THR A 52 -10.05 7.08 10.76
N LEU A 53 -9.54 5.93 10.31
CA LEU A 53 -8.13 5.82 9.91
C LEU A 53 -7.81 6.62 8.64
N LEU A 54 -8.69 6.59 7.63
CA LEU A 54 -8.49 7.39 6.41
C LEU A 54 -8.55 8.89 6.71
N HIS A 55 -9.40 9.33 7.64
CA HIS A 55 -9.44 10.72 8.08
C HIS A 55 -8.19 11.09 8.89
N PHE A 56 -7.74 10.21 9.78
CA PHE A 56 -6.54 10.40 10.58
C PHE A 56 -5.27 10.53 9.73
N TYR A 57 -5.10 9.67 8.73
CA TYR A 57 -3.93 9.71 7.85
C TYR A 57 -4.04 10.76 6.72
N ASP A 58 -5.24 11.25 6.42
CA ASP A 58 -5.49 12.22 5.35
C ASP A 58 -4.73 11.91 4.04
N PRO A 59 -4.93 10.73 3.41
CA PRO A 59 -4.04 10.27 2.35
C PRO A 59 -4.14 11.12 1.09
N ILE A 60 -2.98 11.38 0.46
CA ILE A 60 -2.92 11.97 -0.88
C ILE A 60 -3.16 10.93 -1.99
N VAL A 61 -2.99 9.65 -1.68
CA VAL A 61 -3.23 8.53 -2.60
C VAL A 61 -3.83 7.34 -1.86
N ILE A 62 -4.88 6.75 -2.42
CA ILE A 62 -5.50 5.52 -1.94
C ILE A 62 -5.31 4.42 -3.00
N ILE A 63 -4.69 3.30 -2.60
CA ILE A 63 -4.39 2.15 -3.45
C ILE A 63 -5.36 1.00 -3.11
N LEU A 64 -6.08 0.50 -4.11
CA LEU A 64 -7.15 -0.49 -3.99
C LEU A 64 -6.93 -1.67 -4.96
N PRO A 65 -7.41 -2.89 -4.63
CA PRO A 65 -7.53 -3.97 -5.61
C PRO A 65 -8.62 -3.66 -6.64
N PRO A 66 -8.66 -4.35 -7.80
CA PRO A 66 -9.69 -4.13 -8.79
C PRO A 66 -11.01 -4.69 -8.28
N ASN A 67 -12.08 -3.96 -8.53
CA ASN A 67 -13.42 -4.48 -8.32
C ASN A 67 -13.71 -5.57 -9.36
N LYS A 68 -14.07 -6.80 -8.94
CA LYS A 68 -14.47 -7.85 -9.90
C LYS A 68 -15.87 -7.51 -10.39
N LEU A 69 -15.95 -6.75 -11.48
CA LEU A 69 -17.19 -6.54 -12.23
C LEU A 69 -17.63 -7.87 -12.89
N ALA A 70 -18.39 -8.67 -12.14
CA ALA A 70 -19.25 -9.72 -12.69
C ALA A 70 -20.52 -9.96 -11.85
N SER A 71 -20.67 -9.34 -10.68
CA SER A 71 -21.93 -9.33 -9.92
C SER A 71 -21.87 -8.24 -8.87
N ASN A 72 -22.48 -7.08 -9.11
CA ASN A 72 -23.10 -6.12 -8.18
C ASN A 72 -22.52 -5.92 -6.75
N CYS A 73 -21.25 -6.25 -6.51
CA CYS A 73 -20.67 -6.40 -5.19
C CYS A 73 -19.27 -5.80 -5.27
N SER A 74 -19.25 -4.47 -5.33
CA SER A 74 -18.05 -3.71 -5.02
C SER A 74 -17.62 -4.05 -3.60
N SER A 75 -16.31 -4.02 -3.33
CA SER A 75 -15.90 -4.10 -1.93
C SER A 75 -16.46 -2.87 -1.21
N ALA A 76 -17.00 -3.03 -0.01
CA ALA A 76 -17.62 -1.93 0.70
C ALA A 76 -16.59 -0.82 1.03
N VAL A 77 -15.31 -1.20 1.17
CA VAL A 77 -14.19 -0.26 1.21
C VAL A 77 -14.08 0.58 -0.06
N THR A 78 -14.23 -0.03 -1.25
CA THR A 78 -14.17 0.72 -2.51
C THR A 78 -15.35 1.69 -2.62
N GLU A 79 -16.55 1.26 -2.25
CA GLU A 79 -17.74 2.14 -2.23
C GLU A 79 -17.58 3.30 -1.25
N LEU A 80 -17.00 3.04 -0.07
CA LEU A 80 -16.69 4.08 0.92
C LEU A 80 -15.70 5.09 0.34
N VAL A 81 -14.62 4.62 -0.28
CA VAL A 81 -13.60 5.51 -0.87
C VAL A 81 -14.21 6.33 -2.01
N ASP A 82 -15.02 5.72 -2.87
CA ASP A 82 -15.70 6.41 -3.96
C ASP A 82 -16.67 7.48 -3.45
N ARG A 83 -17.38 7.22 -2.35
CA ARG A 83 -18.39 8.11 -1.78
C ARG A 83 -17.81 9.28 -0.97
N PHE A 84 -16.76 9.04 -0.19
CA PHE A 84 -16.27 10.01 0.80
C PHE A 84 -14.89 10.60 0.47
N TYR A 85 -14.11 9.94 -0.38
CA TYR A 85 -12.74 10.33 -0.72
C TYR A 85 -12.57 10.54 -2.23
N GLY A 86 -13.62 11.02 -2.91
CA GLY A 86 -13.63 11.23 -4.35
C GLY A 86 -12.62 12.26 -4.87
N SER A 87 -12.15 13.17 -4.01
CA SER A 87 -11.08 14.14 -4.32
C SER A 87 -9.66 13.55 -4.19
N VAL A 88 -9.50 12.43 -3.46
CA VAL A 88 -8.21 11.78 -3.26
C VAL A 88 -7.84 10.96 -4.49
N ARG A 89 -6.56 10.97 -4.89
CA ARG A 89 -6.11 10.17 -6.04
C ARG A 89 -6.26 8.68 -5.73
N LYS A 90 -7.06 8.00 -6.55
CA LYS A 90 -7.23 6.54 -6.48
C LYS A 90 -6.30 5.84 -7.45
N VAL A 91 -5.69 4.74 -7.00
CA VAL A 91 -4.86 3.86 -7.80
C VAL A 91 -5.39 2.45 -7.65
N VAL A 92 -5.75 1.83 -8.77
CA VAL A 92 -6.16 0.42 -8.79
C VAL A 92 -4.99 -0.43 -9.23
N LEU A 93 -4.56 -1.36 -8.39
CA LEU A 93 -3.54 -2.36 -8.72
C LEU A 93 -4.16 -3.73 -8.85
N ALA A 94 -3.61 -4.59 -9.71
CA ALA A 94 -4.05 -5.97 -9.84
C ALA A 94 -4.02 -6.68 -8.47
N ARG A 95 -5.01 -7.55 -8.20
CA ARG A 95 -5.14 -8.22 -6.89
C ARG A 95 -3.88 -9.01 -6.50
N GLY A 96 -3.14 -9.56 -7.47
CA GLY A 96 -1.85 -10.23 -7.22
C GLY A 96 -0.72 -9.31 -6.75
N CYS A 97 -0.92 -7.98 -6.71
CA CYS A 97 -0.01 -7.05 -6.04
C CYS A 97 -0.25 -6.99 -4.53
N PHE A 98 -1.41 -7.45 -4.06
CA PHE A 98 -1.76 -7.56 -2.65
C PHE A 98 -1.40 -8.96 -2.17
N ASP A 99 -0.12 -9.15 -1.91
CA ASP A 99 0.50 -10.44 -1.59
C ASP A 99 1.18 -10.30 -0.22
N ASP A 100 0.61 -10.93 0.78
CA ASP A 100 1.05 -10.89 2.18
C ASP A 100 2.46 -11.45 2.35
N THR A 101 2.78 -12.50 1.60
CA THR A 101 4.11 -13.10 1.60
C THR A 101 5.16 -12.11 1.11
N LYS A 102 4.90 -11.45 -0.03
CA LYS A 102 5.79 -10.39 -0.53
C LYS A 102 5.84 -9.21 0.43
N GLY A 103 4.72 -8.84 1.05
CA GLY A 103 4.62 -7.75 2.01
C GLY A 103 5.54 -7.96 3.21
N ALA A 104 5.49 -9.13 3.84
CA ALA A 104 6.34 -9.45 4.97
C ALA A 104 7.83 -9.45 4.60
N ILE A 105 8.18 -10.01 3.43
CA ILE A 105 9.57 -10.00 2.93
C ILE A 105 10.06 -8.57 2.73
N LEU A 106 9.25 -7.71 2.09
CA LEU A 106 9.60 -6.31 1.86
C LEU A 106 9.79 -5.55 3.17
N ILE A 107 8.87 -5.70 4.12
CA ILE A 107 8.98 -5.06 5.43
C ILE A 107 10.24 -5.52 6.16
N LYS A 108 10.52 -6.84 6.16
CA LYS A 108 11.73 -7.40 6.80
C LYS A 108 13.02 -6.84 6.17
N ASN A 109 13.02 -6.62 4.86
CA ASN A 109 14.19 -6.09 4.14
C ASN A 109 14.37 -4.58 4.29
N LEU A 110 13.27 -3.83 4.49
CA LEU A 110 13.26 -2.36 4.53
C LEU A 110 13.25 -1.79 5.95
N ALA A 111 12.85 -2.57 6.95
CA ALA A 111 12.88 -2.16 8.35
C ALA A 111 14.33 -1.88 8.78
N ALA A 112 14.55 -0.74 9.43
CA ALA A 112 15.81 -0.46 10.10
C ALA A 112 16.11 -1.56 11.14
N LYS A 113 17.40 -1.78 11.43
CA LYS A 113 18.00 -2.92 12.17
C LYS A 113 17.49 -3.22 13.59
N GLU A 114 16.37 -2.66 14.01
CA GLU A 114 15.65 -2.95 15.25
C GLU A 114 14.33 -3.67 14.89
N PRO A 115 14.31 -5.02 14.88
CA PRO A 115 13.10 -5.82 14.66
C PRO A 115 12.15 -5.81 15.86
N SER A 116 12.37 -4.93 16.84
CA SER A 116 11.78 -5.00 18.19
C SER A 116 10.24 -4.95 18.22
N ALA A 117 9.58 -4.66 17.09
CA ALA A 117 8.13 -4.63 16.96
C ALA A 117 7.49 -5.81 16.18
N LEU A 118 8.26 -6.64 15.48
CA LEU A 118 7.72 -7.60 14.53
C LEU A 118 8.09 -9.03 14.91
N GLY A 119 7.35 -9.60 15.86
CA GLY A 119 7.22 -11.06 16.02
C GLY A 119 6.54 -11.72 14.81
N LEU A 120 6.90 -11.32 13.58
CA LEU A 120 6.29 -11.73 12.32
C LEU A 120 6.21 -13.25 12.20
N ASP A 121 7.21 -13.96 12.71
CA ASP A 121 7.28 -15.42 12.69
C ASP A 121 6.15 -16.08 13.52
N THR A 122 5.62 -15.39 14.54
CA THR A 122 4.53 -15.88 15.40
C THR A 122 3.15 -15.35 14.98
N TYR A 123 3.08 -14.18 14.34
CA TYR A 123 1.82 -13.46 14.09
C TYR A 123 1.40 -13.37 12.61
N TYR A 124 2.08 -14.07 11.71
CA TYR A 124 1.84 -13.99 10.26
C TYR A 124 0.37 -14.16 9.85
N LYS A 125 -0.37 -15.07 10.52
CA LYS A 125 -1.79 -15.30 10.25
C LYS A 125 -2.71 -14.15 10.67
N GLN A 126 -2.31 -13.33 11.64
CA GLN A 126 -3.12 -12.22 12.16
C GLN A 126 -2.94 -10.92 11.37
N TYR A 127 -1.89 -10.82 10.55
CA TYR A 127 -1.52 -9.58 9.85
C TYR A 127 -1.51 -9.71 8.32
N TYR A 128 -1.99 -10.82 7.76
CA TYR A 128 -1.87 -11.09 6.32
C TYR A 128 -2.50 -9.99 5.43
N LEU A 129 -3.62 -9.38 5.81
CA LEU A 129 -4.24 -8.34 4.98
C LEU A 129 -3.45 -7.04 5.02
N CYS A 130 -2.94 -6.61 6.18
CA CYS A 130 -2.14 -5.38 6.25
C CYS A 130 -0.76 -5.57 5.60
N LEU A 131 -0.20 -6.78 5.64
CA LEU A 131 1.00 -7.16 4.89
C LEU A 131 0.73 -7.14 3.38
N ALA A 132 -0.41 -7.67 2.92
CA ALA A 132 -0.82 -7.61 1.53
C ALA A 132 -1.02 -6.15 1.06
N ALA A 133 -1.65 -5.31 1.88
CA ALA A 133 -1.78 -3.88 1.63
C ALA A 133 -0.40 -3.18 1.54
N ALA A 134 0.54 -3.54 2.42
CA ALA A 134 1.89 -3.00 2.41
C ALA A 134 2.64 -3.37 1.12
N ALA A 135 2.50 -4.61 0.65
CA ALA A 135 3.10 -5.05 -0.61
C ALA A 135 2.64 -4.17 -1.79
N ALA A 136 1.34 -3.93 -1.92
CA ALA A 136 0.78 -3.08 -2.96
C ALA A 136 1.23 -1.62 -2.83
N THR A 137 1.24 -1.10 -1.60
CA THR A 137 1.65 0.28 -1.28
C THR A 137 3.10 0.54 -1.66
N LEU A 138 4.01 -0.29 -1.16
CA LEU A 138 5.43 -0.18 -1.43
C LEU A 138 5.74 -0.41 -2.91
N LYS A 139 5.07 -1.36 -3.57
CA LYS A 139 5.24 -1.59 -5.01
C LYS A 139 4.91 -0.33 -5.83
N TRP A 140 3.83 0.38 -5.50
CA TRP A 140 3.47 1.61 -6.20
C TRP A 140 4.46 2.74 -5.93
N ILE A 141 4.85 2.93 -4.65
CA ILE A 141 5.81 3.97 -4.25
C ILE A 141 7.16 3.74 -4.94
N LEU A 142 7.69 2.52 -4.91
CA LEU A 142 8.97 2.18 -5.54
C LEU A 142 8.93 2.39 -7.06
N ALA A 143 7.83 2.01 -7.72
CA ALA A 143 7.66 2.28 -9.15
C ALA A 143 7.64 3.78 -9.46
N LYS A 144 7.02 4.61 -8.60
CA LYS A 144 7.03 6.07 -8.74
C LYS A 144 8.41 6.67 -8.55
N ILE A 145 9.15 6.24 -7.53
CA ILE A 145 10.52 6.68 -7.29
C ILE A 145 11.41 6.29 -8.47
N GLN A 146 11.28 5.07 -8.98
CA GLN A 146 12.05 4.60 -10.15
C GLN A 146 11.78 5.47 -11.37
N VAL A 147 10.53 5.73 -11.72
CA VAL A 147 10.17 6.61 -12.85
C VAL A 147 10.76 8.02 -12.67
N LEU A 148 10.69 8.59 -11.46
CA LEU A 148 11.28 9.90 -11.17
C LEU A 148 12.81 9.89 -11.31
N ALA A 149 13.49 8.83 -10.87
CA ALA A 149 14.93 8.68 -11.01
C ALA A 149 15.35 8.51 -12.48
N LEU A 150 14.59 7.74 -13.27
CA LEU A 150 14.83 7.54 -14.70
C LEU A 150 14.64 8.83 -15.50
N ASN A 151 13.61 9.62 -15.18
CA ASN A 151 13.36 10.92 -15.81
C ASN A 151 14.46 11.95 -15.51
N ARG A 152 15.24 11.75 -14.43
CA ARG A 152 16.36 12.64 -14.07
C ARG A 152 17.70 12.27 -14.73
N SER A 153 17.86 11.08 -15.33
CA SER A 153 19.02 10.79 -16.20
C SER A 153 18.79 9.62 -17.19
N PRO A 154 18.66 9.85 -18.51
CA PRO A 154 18.44 8.79 -19.49
C PRO A 154 19.61 7.80 -19.64
N ARG A 155 20.82 8.15 -19.18
CA ARG A 155 22.04 7.31 -19.33
C ARG A 155 22.10 6.10 -18.39
N LYS A 156 21.29 6.05 -17.31
CA LYS A 156 21.29 4.90 -16.36
C LYS A 156 20.41 3.72 -16.80
N LEU A 157 19.55 3.90 -17.80
CA LEU A 157 18.65 2.87 -18.33
C LEU A 157 19.42 1.66 -18.88
N GLN A 158 20.46 1.89 -19.69
CA GLN A 158 21.26 0.80 -20.26
C GLN A 158 22.03 -0.02 -19.23
N ALA A 159 22.30 0.53 -18.05
CA ALA A 159 23.01 -0.17 -16.97
C ALA A 159 22.07 -1.03 -16.10
N LEU A 160 20.86 -0.54 -15.83
CA LEU A 160 19.86 -1.26 -15.02
C LEU A 160 19.14 -2.36 -15.81
N GLU A 161 18.85 -2.14 -17.10
CA GLU A 161 18.27 -3.17 -17.97
C GLU A 161 19.22 -4.37 -18.15
N ARG A 162 20.54 -4.13 -18.17
CA ARG A 162 21.54 -5.19 -18.19
C ARG A 162 21.61 -5.98 -16.87
N HIS A 163 21.33 -5.33 -15.75
CA HIS A 163 21.34 -6.00 -14.44
C HIS A 163 20.06 -6.78 -14.13
N MET A 164 18.90 -6.30 -14.58
CA MET A 164 17.63 -7.02 -14.40
C MET A 164 17.52 -8.24 -15.34
N ASN A 165 17.96 -8.13 -16.59
CA ASN A 165 17.95 -9.27 -17.53
C ASN A 165 18.94 -10.39 -17.14
N TRP A 166 20.01 -10.07 -16.40
CA TRP A 166 20.95 -11.09 -15.90
C TRP A 166 20.34 -12.00 -14.82
N ASN A 167 19.39 -11.49 -14.03
CA ASN A 167 18.77 -12.25 -12.95
C ASN A 167 17.64 -13.17 -13.46
N GLU A 168 16.98 -12.83 -14.56
CA GLU A 168 15.98 -13.70 -15.19
C GLU A 168 16.62 -14.82 -16.01
N ALA A 169 17.79 -14.58 -16.64
CA ALA A 169 18.51 -15.61 -17.39
C ALA A 169 19.18 -16.70 -16.52
N LYS A 170 19.33 -16.48 -15.21
CA LYS A 170 19.92 -17.47 -14.27
C LYS A 170 18.90 -18.26 -13.45
N ALA A 171 17.60 -17.99 -13.58
CA ALA A 171 16.54 -18.73 -12.91
C ALA A 171 15.92 -19.85 -13.78
N GLY A 172 16.49 -20.10 -14.97
CA GLY A 172 16.08 -21.17 -15.87
C GLY A 172 17.24 -22.11 -16.21
N ILE A 173 17.70 -22.88 -15.22
CA ILE A 173 18.28 -24.24 -15.37
C ILE A 173 17.82 -25.05 -14.16
#